data_AF-A0A9D3YH07-F1
#
_entry.id   AF-A0A9D3YH07-F1
#
_cell.length_a   1.000
_cell.length_b   1.000
_cell.length_c   1.000
_cell.angle_alpha   90.00
_cell.angle_beta   90.00
_cell.angle_gamma   90.00
#
_symmetry.space_group_name_H-M   'P 1'
#
loop_
_entity.id
_entity.type
_entity.pdbx_description
1 polymer ?
#
loop_
_entity_poly.entity_id
_entity_poly.type
_entity_poly.pdbx_seq_one_letter_code
_entity_poly.pdbx_strand_id
1 'polypeptide(L)' 'MAETEVYQYEHGEPVAKRVRKGTLLLQKKMQRLCEEVASESKAVQDFLAAVGHCIRIHV' A
#
# COMPACT_ATOMS: atom_id res chain seq x y z
N MET A 1 -10.82 26.19 27.52
CA MET A 1 -9.86 25.31 26.81
C MET A 1 -9.43 24.15 27.71
N ALA A 2 -10.39 23.39 28.27
CA ALA A 2 -10.11 22.37 29.30
C ALA A 2 -10.25 20.92 28.79
N GLU A 3 -10.82 20.71 27.60
CA GLU A 3 -11.06 19.37 27.05
C GLU A 3 -9.79 18.68 26.53
N THR A 4 -8.75 19.45 26.21
CA THR A 4 -7.51 18.93 25.63
C THR A 4 -6.49 18.40 26.64
N GLU A 5 -6.55 18.82 27.90
CA GLU A 5 -5.58 18.38 28.93
C GLU A 5 -5.99 17.04 29.56
N VAL A 6 -7.28 16.84 29.80
CA VAL A 6 -7.81 15.60 30.40
C VAL A 6 -7.60 14.40 29.47
N TYR A 7 -7.79 14.57 28.15
CA TYR A 7 -7.58 13.52 27.15
C TYR A 7 -6.10 13.12 26.91
N GLN A 8 -5.14 13.98 27.29
CA GLN A 8 -3.72 13.65 27.16
C GLN A 8 -3.24 12.73 28.28
N TYR A 9 -3.87 12.79 29.46
CA TYR A 9 -3.44 12.04 30.64
C TYR A 9 -3.83 10.55 30.60
N GLU A 10 -4.95 10.20 29.96
CA GLU A 10 -5.45 8.81 29.95
C GLU A 10 -4.72 7.87 28.97
N HIS A 11 -4.03 8.41 27.96
CA HIS A 11 -3.55 7.58 26.84
C HIS A 11 -2.11 7.86 26.38
N GLY A 12 -1.31 8.61 27.15
CA GLY A 12 0.15 8.72 27.03
C GLY A 12 0.71 9.40 25.76
N GLU A 13 -0.03 9.44 24.65
CA GLU A 13 0.35 10.12 23.41
C GLU A 13 -0.70 11.14 22.95
N PRO A 14 -0.28 12.33 22.46
CA PRO A 14 -1.18 13.28 21.83
C PRO A 14 -1.91 12.67 20.62
N VAL A 15 -3.21 12.93 20.51
CA VAL A 15 -4.09 12.43 19.41
C VAL A 15 -3.45 12.66 18.03
N ALA A 16 -2.87 13.84 17.79
CA ALA A 16 -2.23 14.19 16.53
C ALA A 16 -1.05 13.26 16.16
N LYS A 17 -0.26 12.80 17.14
CA LYS A 17 0.85 11.86 16.90
C LYS A 17 0.30 10.47 16.56
N ARG A 18 -0.75 10.03 17.25
CA ARG A 18 -1.41 8.73 16.97
C ARG A 18 -2.02 8.68 15.57
N VAL A 19 -2.78 9.71 15.19
CA VAL A 19 -3.38 9.82 13.86
C VAL A 19 -2.30 9.81 12.79
N ARG A 20 -1.22 10.59 12.96
CA ARG A 20 -0.08 10.60 12.02
C ARG A 20 0.56 9.22 11.85
N LYS A 21 0.76 8.49 12.95
CA LYS A 21 1.32 7.12 12.93
C LYS A 21 0.39 6.15 12.20
N GLY A 22 -0.91 6.21 12.47
CA GLY A 22 -1.92 5.40 11.79
C GLY A 22 -1.98 5.66 10.28
N THR A 23 -1.98 6.94 9.88
CA THR A 23 -1.98 7.35 8.47
C THR A 23 -0.72 6.86 7.74
N LEU A 24 0.47 7.00 8.34
CA LEU A 24 1.72 6.53 7.74
C LEU A 24 1.73 5.01 7.55
N LEU A 25 1.18 4.26 8.51
CA LEU A 25 1.10 2.80 8.42
C LEU A 25 0.15 2.36 7.30
N LEU A 26 -1.00 3.04 7.17
CA LEU A 26 -1.96 2.78 6.11
C LEU A 26 -1.39 3.11 4.73
N GLN A 27 -0.70 4.25 4.59
CA GLN A 27 -0.03 4.64 3.35
C GLN A 27 1.01 3.62 2.91
N LYS A 28 1.85 3.13 3.84
CA LYS A 28 2.83 2.05 3.55
C LYS A 28 2.15 0.76 3.11
N LYS A 29 1.03 0.37 3.74
CA LYS A 29 0.28 -0.83 3.35
C LYS A 29 -0.31 -0.67 1.94
N MET A 30 -0.87 0.49 1.64
CA MET A 30 -1.43 0.79 0.32
C MET A 30 -0.35 0.80 -0.77
N GLN A 31 0.81 1.40 -0.50
CA GLN A 31 1.95 1.37 -1.42
C GLN A 31 2.37 -0.07 -1.74
N ARG A 32 2.52 -0.94 -0.73
CA ARG A 32 2.90 -2.34 -0.95
C ARG A 32 1.87 -3.08 -1.81
N LEU A 33 0.58 -2.90 -1.55
CA LEU A 33 -0.48 -3.50 -2.35
C LEU A 33 -0.44 -3.03 -3.81
N CYS A 34 -0.17 -1.74 -4.05
CA CYS A 34 0.01 -1.22 -5.40
C CYS A 34 1.23 -1.83 -6.10
N GLU A 35 2.34 -2.00 -5.39
CA GLU A 35 3.56 -2.63 -5.92
C GLU A 35 3.33 -4.11 -6.26
N GLU A 36 2.63 -4.86 -5.39
CA GLU A 36 2.25 -6.25 -5.61
C GLU A 36 1.38 -6.40 -6.87
N VAL A 37 0.30 -5.61 -6.97
CA VAL A 37 -0.61 -5.64 -8.15
C VAL A 37 0.13 -5.24 -9.43
N ALA A 38 1.01 -4.24 -9.38
CA ALA A 38 1.80 -3.84 -10.54
C ALA A 38 2.75 -4.96 -10.99
N SER A 39 3.36 -5.68 -10.04
CA SER A 39 4.24 -6.81 -10.33
C SER A 39 3.50 -7.99 -10.97
N GLU A 40 2.29 -8.30 -10.48
CA GLU A 40 1.43 -9.35 -11.06
C GLU A 40 0.97 -8.97 -12.47
N SER A 41 0.57 -7.72 -12.67
CA SER A 41 0.17 -7.21 -13.99
C SER A 41 1.31 -7.33 -15.01
N LYS A 42 2.54 -6.99 -14.59
CA LYS A 42 3.73 -7.14 -15.44
C LYS A 42 4.00 -8.62 -15.77
N ALA A 43 3.91 -9.51 -14.78
CA ALA A 43 4.09 -10.94 -15.00
C ALA A 43 3.08 -11.52 -16.01
N VAL A 44 1.82 -11.08 -15.94
CA VAL A 44 0.79 -11.45 -16.92
C VAL A 44 1.10 -10.93 -18.31
N GLN A 45 1.58 -9.68 -18.44
CA GLN A 45 2.00 -9.12 -19.73
C GLN A 45 3.17 -9.89 -20.34
N ASP A 46 4.20 -10.19 -19.54
CA ASP A 46 5.37 -10.95 -19.97
C ASP A 46 4.97 -12.37 -20.41
N PHE A 47 4.05 -13.02 -19.68
CA PHE A 47 3.49 -14.32 -20.07
C PHE A 47 2.74 -14.26 -21.41
N LEU A 48 1.86 -13.27 -21.60
CA LEU A 48 1.11 -13.10 -22.85
C LEU A 48 2.04 -12.80 -24.04
N ALA A 49 3.09 -12.01 -23.82
CA ALA A 49 4.12 -11.75 -24.82
C ALA A 49 4.85 -13.05 -25.20
N ALA A 50 5.25 -13.87 -24.21
CA ALA A 50 5.90 -15.16 -24.45
C ALA A 50 4.98 -16.13 -25.23
N VAL A 51 3.70 -16.22 -24.86
CA VAL A 51 2.70 -17.02 -25.60
C VAL A 51 2.56 -16.52 -27.03
N GLY A 52 2.48 -15.20 -27.24
CA GLY A 52 2.43 -14.58 -28.56
C GLY A 52 3.67 -14.90 -29.42
N HIS A 53 4.86 -14.93 -28.82
CA HIS A 53 6.09 -15.36 -29.49
C HIS A 53 6.05 -16.84 -29.88
N CYS A 54 5.59 -17.73 -28.98
CA CYS A 54 5.45 -19.15 -29.28
C CYS A 54 4.49 -19.42 -30.45
N ILE A 55 3.37 -18.70 -30.52
CA ILE A 55 2.39 -18.84 -31.61
C ILE A 55 2.98 -18.34 -32.95
N ARG A 56 3.78 -17.26 -32.92
CA ARG A 56 4.40 -16.69 -34.13
C ARG A 56 5.53 -17.53 -34.73
N ILE A 57 6.07 -18.51 -34.00
CA ILE A 57 7.11 -19.44 -34.51
C ILE A 57 6.48 -20.60 -35.32
N HIS A 58 5.14 -20.66 -35.45
CA HIS A 58 4.42 -21.71 -36.18
C HIS A 58 3.77 -21.26 -37.50
N VAL A 59 4.30 -20.19 -38.14
CA VAL A 59 3.94 -19.79 -39.51
C VAL A 59 5.17 -19.74 -40.39
#